data_AF-A0A2X1LGV0-F1
#
_entry.id   AF-A0A2X1LGV0-F1
#
_cell.length_a   1.000
_cell.length_b   1.000
_cell.length_c   1.000
_cell.angle_alpha   90.00
_cell.angle_beta   90.00
_cell.angle_gamma   90.00
#
_symmetry.space_group_name_H-M   'P 1'
#
loop_
_entity.id
_entity.type
_entity.pdbx_description
1 polymer ?
#
loop_
_entity_poly.entity_id
_entity_poly.type
_entity_poly.pdbx_seq_one_letter_code
_entity_poly.pdbx_strand_id
1 'polypeptide(L)'
;MPSKTLNEIGIKQDGTTGKLKIDDDKLKKVLNENTASVRELLVGDGKETGITTKIATEVKGYLADDGIIDSAQDSINATLKKLTKTVSIRQCQH
;
A
#
# COMPACT_ATOMS: atom_id res chain seq x y z
N MET A 1 -12.11 -8.93 21.91
CA MET A 1 -11.11 -7.96 22.45
C MET A 1 -11.36 -6.61 21.79
N PRO A 2 -11.26 -5.48 22.51
CA PRO A 2 -11.44 -4.17 21.89
C PRO A 2 -10.27 -3.91 20.92
N SER A 3 -10.56 -3.86 19.62
CA SER A 3 -9.57 -3.56 18.58
C SER A 3 -9.15 -2.10 18.70
N LYS A 4 -7.91 -1.83 19.12
CA LYS A 4 -7.38 -0.46 19.12
C LYS A 4 -7.13 -0.04 17.67
N THR A 5 -7.76 1.05 17.26
CA THR A 5 -7.60 1.70 15.97
C THR A 5 -6.34 2.56 15.94
N LEU A 6 -5.84 2.89 14.75
CA LEU A 6 -4.68 3.79 14.58
C LEU A 6 -4.86 5.11 15.34
N ASN A 7 -6.06 5.69 15.31
CA ASN A 7 -6.37 6.93 16.01
C ASN A 7 -6.30 6.79 17.54
N GLU A 8 -6.68 5.63 18.07
CA GLU A 8 -6.61 5.33 19.51
C GLU A 8 -5.17 5.22 20.01
N ILE A 9 -4.24 4.78 19.15
CA ILE A 9 -2.80 4.74 19.48
C ILE A 9 -2.04 6.03 19.14
N GLY A 10 -2.73 7.09 18.69
CA GLY A 10 -2.11 8.39 18.39
C GLY A 10 -1.62 8.55 16.95
N ILE A 11 -1.97 7.63 16.04
CA ILE A 11 -1.70 7.74 14.61
C ILE A 11 -2.98 8.21 13.90
N LYS A 12 -2.96 9.42 13.35
CA LYS A 12 -4.10 10.01 12.64
C LYS A 12 -3.78 10.18 11.17
N GLN A 13 -4.75 9.95 10.31
CA GLN A 13 -4.66 10.35 8.91
C GLN A 13 -5.18 11.76 8.75
N ASP A 14 -4.40 12.62 8.11
CA ASP A 14 -4.83 13.95 7.68
C ASP A 14 -5.86 13.80 6.56
N GLY A 15 -7.10 14.22 6.81
CA GLY A 15 -8.20 14.04 5.86
C GLY A 15 -8.07 14.82 4.56
N THR A 16 -7.12 15.76 4.47
CA THR A 16 -6.92 16.60 3.28
C THR A 16 -5.76 16.11 2.43
N THR A 17 -4.67 15.70 3.06
CA THR A 17 -3.43 15.29 2.38
C THR A 17 -3.22 13.77 2.37
N GLY A 18 -3.99 13.02 3.16
CA GLY A 18 -3.81 11.59 3.37
C GLY A 18 -2.57 11.23 4.19
N LYS A 19 -1.78 12.22 4.64
CA LYS A 19 -0.55 12.00 5.41
C LYS A 19 -0.85 11.50 6.82
N LEU A 20 0.02 10.64 7.34
CA LEU A 20 -0.05 10.21 8.74
C LEU A 20 0.59 11.26 9.64
N LYS A 21 -0.13 11.65 10.70
CA LYS A 21 0.32 12.52 11.79
C LYS A 21 0.43 11.66 13.06
N ILE A 22 1.52 11.83 13.79
CA ILE A 22 1.80 11.11 15.02
C ILE A 22 1.66 12.08 16.19
N ASP A 23 0.85 11.68 17.17
CA ASP A 23 0.76 12.31 18.48
C ASP A 23 1.70 11.54 19.42
N ASP A 24 2.92 12.06 19.59
CA ASP A 24 3.98 11.38 20.33
C ASP A 24 3.61 11.12 21.80
N ASP A 25 2.90 12.05 22.45
CA ASP A 25 2.53 11.92 23.85
C ASP A 25 1.46 10.83 24.02
N LYS A 26 0.45 10.82 23.15
CA LYS A 26 -0.57 9.78 23.16
C LYS A 26 0.01 8.42 22.80
N LEU A 27 0.89 8.36 21.79
CA LEU A 27 1.56 7.12 21.40
C LEU A 27 2.43 6.58 22.54
N LYS A 28 3.26 7.42 23.18
CA LYS A 28 4.07 7.04 24.34
C LYS A 28 3.22 6.55 25.51
N LYS A 29 2.13 7.25 25.82
CA LYS A 29 1.21 6.84 26.89
C LYS A 29 0.62 5.46 26.61
N VAL A 30 0.10 5.22 25.40
CA VAL A 30 -0.50 3.93 25.05
C VAL A 30 0.56 2.82 24.96
N LEU A 31 1.77 3.14 24.52
CA LEU A 31 2.91 2.21 24.56
C LEU A 31 3.26 1.82 26.00
N ASN A 32 3.30 2.77 26.94
CA ASN A 32 3.60 2.47 28.34
C ASN A 32 2.48 1.69 29.04
N GLU A 33 1.22 2.02 28.75
CA GLU A 33 0.06 1.40 29.38
C GLU A 33 -0.30 0.04 28.77
N ASN A 34 -0.05 -0.17 27.48
CA ASN A 34 -0.54 -1.32 26.72
C ASN A 34 0.42 -1.73 25.59
N THR A 35 1.71 -1.89 25.91
CA THR A 35 2.76 -2.22 24.93
C THR A 35 2.40 -3.44 24.09
N ALA A 36 1.85 -4.48 24.72
CA ALA A 36 1.46 -5.73 24.05
C ALA A 36 0.39 -5.50 22.97
N SER A 37 -0.66 -4.73 23.28
CA SER A 37 -1.72 -4.43 22.31
C SER A 37 -1.23 -3.57 21.14
N VAL A 38 -0.32 -2.62 21.40
CA VAL A 38 0.27 -1.79 20.33
C VAL A 38 1.16 -2.65 19.43
N ARG A 39 1.96 -3.55 20.01
CA ARG A 39 2.77 -4.50 19.27
C ARG A 39 1.90 -5.42 18.41
N GLU A 40 0.81 -5.94 18.96
CA GLU A 40 -0.16 -6.76 18.22
C GLU A 40 -0.80 -5.98 17.06
N LEU A 41 -1.13 -4.71 17.24
CA LEU A 41 -1.69 -3.89 16.16
C LEU A 41 -0.67 -3.61 15.04
N LEU A 42 0.56 -3.26 15.41
CA LEU A 42 1.58 -2.85 14.43
C LEU A 42 2.23 -4.04 13.73
N VAL A 43 2.65 -5.04 14.50
CA VAL A 43 3.41 -6.21 14.03
C VAL A 43 2.54 -7.45 13.91
N GLY A 44 1.54 -7.59 14.79
CA GLY A 44 0.71 -8.81 14.86
C GLY A 44 1.55 -10.05 15.10
N ASP A 45 1.22 -11.12 14.38
CA ASP A 45 1.95 -12.39 14.37
C ASP A 45 3.25 -12.35 13.53
N GLY A 46 3.50 -11.23 12.85
CA GLY A 46 4.64 -11.04 11.95
C GLY A 46 4.57 -11.83 10.64
N LYS A 47 3.41 -12.43 10.31
CA LYS A 47 3.20 -13.27 9.12
C LYS A 47 1.97 -12.87 8.32
N GLU A 48 0.82 -12.76 8.99
CA GLU A 48 -0.49 -12.47 8.37
C GLU A 48 -1.18 -11.25 8.98
N THR A 49 -1.03 -11.04 10.29
CA THR A 49 -1.67 -9.95 11.02
C THR A 49 -0.69 -8.81 11.28
N GLY A 50 -1.23 -7.67 11.71
CA GLY A 50 -0.47 -6.45 11.92
C GLY A 50 -0.45 -5.54 10.69
N ILE A 51 -0.47 -4.23 10.94
CA ILE A 51 -0.54 -3.20 9.90
C ILE A 51 0.72 -3.22 9.03
N THR A 52 1.90 -3.39 9.63
CA THR A 52 3.18 -3.40 8.90
C THR A 52 3.30 -4.62 7.99
N THR A 53 2.89 -5.79 8.48
CA THR A 53 2.86 -7.05 7.72
C THR A 53 1.95 -6.94 6.50
N LYS A 54 0.72 -6.43 6.69
CA LYS A 54 -0.24 -6.25 5.60
C LYS A 54 0.27 -5.26 4.55
N ILE A 55 0.79 -4.10 4.97
CA ILE A 55 1.37 -3.13 4.04
C ILE A 55 2.52 -3.76 3.24
N ALA A 56 3.40 -4.51 3.90
CA ALA A 56 4.51 -5.17 3.21
C ALA A 56 4.03 -6.19 2.17
N THR A 57 3.01 -6.99 2.49
CA THR A 57 2.43 -7.97 1.57
C THR A 57 1.76 -7.29 0.37
N GLU A 58 0.96 -6.27 0.59
CA GLU A 58 0.31 -5.50 -0.50
C GLU A 58 1.35 -4.84 -1.42
N VAL A 59 2.36 -4.18 -0.83
CA VAL A 59 3.45 -3.55 -1.59
C VAL A 59 4.22 -4.59 -2.39
N LYS A 60 4.50 -5.77 -1.82
CA LYS A 60 5.12 -6.89 -2.56
C LYS A 60 4.25 -7.36 -3.70
N GLY A 61 2.93 -7.52 -3.50
CA GLY A 61 2.01 -7.91 -4.57
C GLY A 61 1.93 -6.89 -5.71
N TYR A 62 2.08 -5.61 -5.42
CA TYR A 62 2.14 -4.57 -6.45
C TYR A 62 3.46 -4.56 -7.23
N LEU A 63 4.56 -4.90 -6.56
CA LEU A 63 5.93 -4.85 -7.11
C LEU A 63 6.46 -6.19 -7.63
N ALA A 64 5.73 -7.29 -7.42
CA ALA A 64 6.09 -8.59 -7.95
C ALA A 64 6.15 -8.56 -9.48
N ASP A 65 6.97 -9.44 -10.06
CA ASP A 65 6.89 -9.78 -11.48
C ASP A 65 5.49 -10.35 -11.73
N ASP A 66 4.77 -9.91 -12.76
CA ASP A 66 3.31 -10.13 -12.96
C ASP A 66 2.36 -9.37 -12.01
N GLY A 67 2.91 -8.61 -11.07
CA GLY A 67 2.16 -7.75 -10.16
C GLY A 67 1.37 -6.66 -10.88
N ILE A 68 0.59 -5.90 -10.11
CA ILE A 68 -0.34 -4.90 -10.68
C ILE A 68 0.38 -3.87 -11.55
N ILE A 69 1.55 -3.41 -11.12
CA ILE A 69 2.31 -2.39 -11.85
C ILE A 69 2.86 -2.96 -13.17
N ASP A 70 3.41 -4.17 -13.13
CA ASP A 70 3.95 -4.86 -14.30
C ASP A 70 2.85 -5.16 -15.33
N SER A 71 1.72 -5.70 -14.87
CA SER A 71 0.52 -5.92 -15.69
C SER A 71 0.00 -4.64 -16.37
N ALA A 72 0.04 -3.50 -15.68
CA ALA A 72 -0.33 -2.22 -16.24
C ALA A 72 0.67 -1.75 -17.30
N GLN A 73 1.97 -1.91 -17.05
CA GLN A 73 3.03 -1.59 -18.00
C GLN A 73 2.92 -2.44 -19.26
N ASP A 74 2.66 -3.75 -19.13
CA ASP A 74 2.44 -4.66 -20.24
C ASP A 74 1.22 -4.28 -21.08
N SER A 75 0.13 -3.89 -20.44
CA SER A 75 -1.08 -3.43 -21.11
C SER A 75 -0.83 -2.15 -21.93
N ILE A 76 -0.05 -1.21 -21.39
CA ILE A 76 0.38 -0.01 -22.09
C ILE A 76 1.28 -0.37 -23.28
N ASN A 77 2.28 -1.23 -23.06
CA ASN A 77 3.20 -1.69 -24.11
C ASN A 77 2.46 -2.41 -25.24
N ALA A 78 1.49 -3.26 -24.93
CA ALA A 78 0.65 -3.93 -25.91
C ALA A 78 -0.19 -2.94 -26.73
N THR A 79 -0.75 -1.93 -26.06
CA THR A 79 -1.51 -0.85 -26.72
C THR A 79 -0.61 -0.03 -27.65
N LEU A 80 0.59 0.34 -27.21
CA LEU A 80 1.58 1.06 -28.01
C LEU A 80 2.04 0.26 -29.24
N LYS A 81 2.28 -1.05 -29.08
CA LYS A 81 2.61 -1.95 -30.21
C LYS A 81 1.48 -2.03 -31.23
N LYS A 82 0.22 -2.14 -30.78
CA LYS A 82 -0.96 -2.12 -31.67
C LYS A 82 -1.08 -0.80 -32.44
N LEU A 83 -0.86 0.33 -31.78
CA LEU A 83 -0.85 1.66 -32.41
C LEU A 83 0.24 1.74 -33.48
N THR A 84 1.47 1.35 -33.16
CA THR A 84 2.61 1.37 -34.10
C THR A 84 2.35 0.52 -35.35
N LYS A 85 1.82 -0.70 -35.14
CA LYS A 85 1.42 -1.58 -36.25
C LYS A 85 0.33 -0.95 -37.11
N THR A 86 -0.68 -0.33 -36.48
CA THR A 86 -1.79 0.33 -37.18
C THR A 86 -1.33 1.53 -38.01
N VAL A 87 -0.41 2.33 -37.48
CA VAL A 87 0.18 3.46 -38.21
C VAL A 87 1.01 2.97 -39.40
N SER A 88 1.83 1.93 -39.21
CA SER A 88 2.65 1.35 -40.29
C SER A 88 1.79 0.78 -41.43
N ILE A 89 0.71 0.08 -41.10
CA ILE A 89 -0.24 -0.44 -42.10
C ILE A 89 -0.89 0.70 -42.88
N ARG A 90 -1.28 1.81 -42.23
CA ARG A 90 -1.88 2.97 -42.91
C ARG A 90 -0.90 3.68 -43.85
N GLN A 91 0.38 3.77 -43.48
CA GLN A 91 1.41 4.38 -44.33
C GLN A 91 1.72 3.55 -45.59
N CYS A 92 1.53 2.22 -45.55
CA CYS A 92 1.65 1.36 -46.74
C CYS A 92 0.43 1.41 -47.69
N GLN A 93 -0.66 2.10 -47.31
CA GLN A 93 -1.86 2.25 -48.14
C GLN A 93 -1.92 3.61 -48.87
N HIS A 94 -0.82 4.37 -48.86
CA HIS A 94 -0.59 5.58 -49.63
C HIS A 94 0.70 5.42 -50.43
#